data_AF-A0A933UFD5-F1
#
_entry.id   AF-A0A933UFD5-F1
#
_cell.length_a   1.000
_cell.length_b   1.000
_cell.length_c   1.000
_cell.angle_alpha   90.00
_cell.angle_beta   90.00
_cell.angle_gamma   90.00
#
_symmetry.space_group_name_H-M   'P 1'
#
loop_
_entity.id
_entity.type
_entity.pdbx_description
1 polymer ?
#
loop_
_entity_poly.entity_id
_entity_poly.type
_entity_poly.pdbx_seq_one_letter_code
_entity_poly.pdbx_strand_id
1 'polypeptide(L)'
;MSSETACGKAADQPPTTFQVQRCIIRLDDARQFAEMRALFQAHNPLLRLGLVHVDGQASLRTELGGMRVFWLFRGEGEVFLPRGYRTQEGDGQPLPSEYAPDPLDPVLASTLELLKSGASSISTAAYAAVSAILRRWRRDTFVGDFAGELWKLDHAPLPWSTDERLVRTLESLFTNYRAHGFSTKQADSFEPLKAGDQVIACGAESVQVRGRFTCLTMETPQRHTSHVSTVRRLRYLADTAGGCNPDFDPFRRLPLTWQYPYPGEEGDGLNWVNSHVVNIPKETSSAHFHPPRGLGGGSGLPQREMYLVLDPGTYQLNTWGRTPSLMLWPDLRDLGRYEQHQLEPGMFVYIPPGTGHRGLDVFVNVLTIPGFKPHNEYYLDRAIRDATNGMGPFNASLLNSQNFQTVEDLL
;
A
#
# COMPACT_ATOMS: atom_id res chain seq x y z
N MET A 1 44.27 7.40 -36.94
CA MET A 1 42.87 7.85 -36.98
C MET A 1 42.09 7.01 -35.99
N SER A 2 41.90 7.53 -34.78
CA SER A 2 41.09 6.91 -33.74
C SER A 2 40.49 8.05 -32.92
N SER A 3 39.22 8.32 -33.16
CA SER A 3 38.44 9.38 -32.53
C SER A 3 37.92 8.89 -31.18
N GLU A 4 38.44 9.44 -30.09
CA GLU A 4 37.83 9.36 -28.76
C GLU A 4 36.63 10.33 -28.70
N THR A 5 35.43 9.77 -28.65
CA THR A 5 34.22 10.51 -28.28
C THR A 5 34.08 10.57 -26.77
N ALA A 6 34.25 11.77 -26.22
CA ALA A 6 34.01 12.09 -24.83
C ALA A 6 32.52 11.94 -24.48
N CYS A 7 32.21 10.91 -23.68
CA CYS A 7 30.93 10.80 -22.97
C CYS A 7 31.09 11.56 -21.64
N GLY A 8 30.57 12.79 -21.61
CA GLY A 8 30.59 13.65 -20.43
C GLY A 8 29.74 13.06 -19.31
N LYS A 9 30.37 12.88 -18.14
CA LYS A 9 29.74 12.55 -16.86
C LYS A 9 28.73 13.63 -16.49
N ALA A 10 27.44 13.29 -16.48
CA ALA A 10 26.41 14.04 -15.75
C ALA A 10 26.33 13.45 -14.34
N ALA A 11 27.23 13.87 -13.46
CA ALA A 11 27.17 13.68 -12.02
C ALA A 11 27.69 14.97 -11.38
N ASP A 12 27.07 15.42 -10.30
CA ASP A 12 27.40 16.61 -9.49
C ASP A 12 26.61 17.91 -9.75
N GLN A 13 25.29 17.81 -9.92
CA GLN A 13 24.40 18.89 -9.45
C GLN A 13 23.45 18.35 -8.38
N PRO A 14 23.38 18.96 -7.18
CA PRO A 14 22.33 18.63 -6.22
C PRO A 14 20.99 18.88 -6.91
N PRO A 15 19.96 18.03 -6.67
CA PRO A 15 18.66 18.21 -7.30
C PRO A 15 18.15 19.61 -6.95
N THR A 16 18.18 20.51 -7.94
CA THR A 16 17.55 21.83 -7.86
C THR A 16 16.11 21.61 -7.43
N THR A 17 15.69 22.32 -6.37
CA THR A 17 14.36 22.29 -5.75
C THR A 17 13.31 21.77 -6.72
N PHE A 18 13.01 20.47 -6.61
CA PHE A 18 11.97 19.84 -7.40
C PHE A 18 10.70 20.67 -7.14
N GLN A 19 10.12 21.31 -8.16
CA GLN A 19 8.98 22.21 -7.95
C GLN A 19 7.78 21.38 -7.48
N VAL A 20 7.58 21.36 -6.16
CA VAL A 20 6.55 20.58 -5.46
C VAL A 20 5.15 20.78 -6.03
N GLN A 21 4.84 21.99 -6.52
CA GLN A 21 3.56 22.29 -7.18
C GLN A 21 3.28 21.42 -8.43
N ARG A 22 4.30 20.95 -9.15
CA ARG A 22 4.12 20.07 -10.31
C ARG A 22 3.80 18.63 -9.92
N CYS A 23 3.91 18.31 -8.64
CA CYS A 23 3.67 16.98 -8.09
C CYS A 23 2.28 16.81 -7.47
N ILE A 24 1.47 17.87 -7.38
CA ILE A 24 0.12 17.84 -6.82
C ILE A 24 -0.84 18.31 -7.90
N ILE A 25 -1.74 17.43 -8.34
CA ILE A 25 -2.64 17.71 -9.45
C ILE A 25 -4.08 17.31 -9.14
N ARG A 26 -5.02 17.86 -9.90
CA ARG A 26 -6.37 17.30 -10.00
C ARG A 26 -6.46 16.30 -11.14
N LEU A 27 -6.99 15.11 -10.87
CA LEU A 27 -7.16 14.08 -11.92
C LEU A 27 -8.24 14.45 -12.95
N ASP A 28 -9.16 15.36 -12.63
CA ASP A 28 -10.16 15.87 -13.59
C ASP A 28 -9.66 17.04 -14.45
N ASP A 29 -8.43 17.54 -14.23
CA ASP A 29 -7.75 18.48 -15.13
C ASP A 29 -6.87 17.71 -16.11
N ALA A 30 -7.32 17.61 -17.37
CA ALA A 30 -6.64 16.86 -18.41
C ALA A 30 -5.21 17.35 -18.70
N ARG A 31 -4.94 18.65 -18.55
CA ARG A 31 -3.60 19.22 -18.77
C ARG A 31 -2.66 18.82 -17.65
N GLN A 32 -3.08 19.03 -16.40
CA GLN A 32 -2.28 18.64 -15.23
C GLN A 32 -2.00 17.14 -15.21
N PHE A 33 -3.00 16.32 -15.53
CA PHE A 33 -2.83 14.87 -15.62
C PHE A 33 -1.84 14.46 -16.73
N ALA A 34 -1.90 15.09 -17.90
CA ALA A 34 -0.96 14.80 -18.98
C ALA A 34 0.49 15.14 -18.61
N GLU A 35 0.71 16.26 -17.93
CA GLU A 35 2.03 16.68 -17.43
C GLU A 35 2.56 15.72 -16.35
N MET A 36 1.71 15.36 -15.36
CA MET A 36 2.05 14.38 -14.34
C MET A 36 2.37 13.01 -14.94
N ARG A 37 1.56 12.54 -15.89
CA ARG A 37 1.81 11.27 -16.58
C ARG A 37 3.16 11.28 -17.30
N ALA A 38 3.50 12.38 -17.98
CA ALA A 38 4.79 12.51 -18.64
C ALA A 38 5.95 12.44 -17.64
N LEU A 39 5.85 13.18 -16.53
CA LEU A 39 6.82 13.16 -15.44
C LEU A 39 6.99 11.77 -14.82
N PHE A 40 5.87 11.14 -14.45
CA PHE A 40 5.84 9.81 -13.85
C PHE A 40 6.50 8.78 -14.76
N GLN A 41 6.17 8.77 -16.05
CA GLN A 41 6.72 7.81 -17.01
C GLN A 41 8.17 8.08 -17.35
N ALA A 42 8.64 9.33 -17.29
CA ALA A 42 10.07 9.64 -17.41
C ALA A 42 10.88 9.02 -16.27
N HIS A 43 10.34 9.03 -15.05
CA HIS A 43 10.96 8.40 -13.88
C HIS A 43 10.75 6.88 -13.79
N ASN A 44 9.73 6.35 -14.48
CA ASN A 44 9.33 4.95 -14.43
C ASN A 44 9.04 4.45 -15.85
N PRO A 45 10.07 4.28 -16.70
CA PRO A 45 9.90 4.03 -18.13
C PRO A 45 9.16 2.72 -18.47
N LEU A 46 9.14 1.78 -17.52
CA LEU A 46 8.47 0.49 -17.63
C LEU A 46 7.00 0.53 -17.17
N LEU A 47 6.55 1.65 -16.58
CA LEU A 47 5.19 1.80 -16.09
C LEU A 47 4.40 2.74 -16.99
N ARG A 48 3.08 2.55 -17.03
CA ARG A 48 2.13 3.48 -17.65
C ARG A 48 1.15 3.97 -16.61
N LEU A 49 0.92 5.28 -16.59
CA LEU A 49 -0.10 5.91 -15.76
C LEU A 49 -1.26 6.35 -16.66
N GLY A 50 -2.49 6.06 -16.26
CA GLY A 50 -3.67 6.33 -17.07
C GLY A 50 -4.91 6.66 -16.24
N LEU A 51 -5.94 7.13 -16.94
CA LEU A 51 -7.29 7.29 -16.40
C LEU A 51 -8.24 6.46 -17.25
N VAL A 52 -9.19 5.80 -16.60
CA VAL A 52 -10.28 5.09 -17.27
C VAL A 52 -11.60 5.63 -16.73
N HIS A 53 -12.46 6.07 -17.65
CA HIS A 53 -13.81 6.49 -17.35
C HIS A 53 -14.78 5.40 -17.80
N VAL A 54 -15.64 4.96 -16.89
CA VAL A 54 -16.73 4.02 -17.19
C VAL A 54 -18.03 4.80 -17.11
N ASP A 55 -18.83 4.72 -18.17
CA ASP A 55 -20.21 5.21 -18.22
C ASP A 55 -21.07 4.17 -18.96
N GLY A 56 -21.91 3.45 -18.22
CA GLY A 56 -22.62 2.27 -18.73
C GLY A 56 -21.81 0.99 -18.55
N GLN A 57 -21.84 0.09 -19.53
CA GLN A 57 -21.12 -1.19 -19.50
C GLN A 57 -19.74 -1.07 -20.15
N ALA A 58 -18.72 -1.67 -19.54
CA ALA A 58 -17.36 -1.67 -20.05
C ALA A 58 -16.59 -2.97 -19.69
N SER A 59 -15.43 -3.14 -20.33
CA SER A 59 -14.47 -4.19 -20.01
C SER A 59 -13.14 -3.52 -19.62
N LEU A 60 -12.68 -3.80 -18.40
CA LEU A 60 -11.36 -3.38 -17.91
C LEU A 60 -10.33 -4.43 -18.31
N ARG A 61 -9.28 -4.00 -19.02
CA ARG A 61 -8.23 -4.88 -19.56
C ARG A 61 -6.86 -4.18 -19.58
N THR A 62 -5.82 -4.97 -19.76
CA THR A 62 -4.45 -4.50 -19.99
C THR A 62 -4.35 -3.82 -21.36
N GLU A 63 -3.48 -2.82 -21.49
CA GLU A 63 -3.14 -2.19 -22.78
C GLU A 63 -1.83 -2.73 -23.35
N LEU A 64 -0.93 -3.17 -22.47
CA LEU A 64 0.39 -3.70 -22.81
C LEU A 64 0.49 -5.23 -22.63
N GLY A 65 -0.62 -5.89 -22.30
CA GLY A 65 -0.67 -7.34 -22.05
C GLY A 65 -0.07 -7.77 -20.73
N GLY A 66 0.31 -6.84 -19.86
CA GLY A 66 0.93 -7.11 -18.57
C GLY A 66 -0.08 -7.18 -17.42
N MET A 67 0.15 -6.42 -16.35
CA MET A 67 -0.74 -6.32 -15.20
C MET A 67 -1.13 -4.86 -15.02
N ARG A 68 -2.44 -4.59 -15.08
CA ARG A 68 -3.01 -3.26 -14.89
C ARG A 68 -3.87 -3.25 -13.65
N VAL A 69 -3.56 -2.31 -12.75
CA VAL A 69 -4.34 -2.05 -11.54
C VAL A 69 -5.21 -0.83 -11.77
N PHE A 70 -6.47 -0.89 -11.34
CA PHE A 70 -7.48 0.14 -11.44
C PHE A 70 -7.94 0.52 -10.03
N TRP A 71 -7.58 1.72 -9.57
CA TRP A 71 -8.07 2.26 -8.31
C TRP A 71 -9.21 3.23 -8.57
N LEU A 72 -10.41 2.86 -8.14
CA LEU A 72 -11.57 3.72 -8.24
C LEU A 72 -11.38 4.90 -7.27
N PHE A 73 -11.51 6.14 -7.75
CA PHE A 73 -11.40 7.31 -6.88
C PHE A 73 -12.62 8.22 -6.90
N ARG A 74 -13.53 8.01 -7.87
CA ARG A 74 -14.78 8.77 -7.99
C ARG A 74 -15.86 7.90 -8.61
N GLY A 75 -17.09 8.06 -8.12
CA GLY A 75 -18.27 7.38 -8.64
C GLY A 75 -18.45 5.97 -8.11
N GLU A 76 -19.44 5.29 -8.65
CA GLU A 76 -19.89 3.97 -8.19
C GLU A 76 -20.27 3.10 -9.39
N GLY A 77 -20.21 1.80 -9.20
CA GLY A 77 -20.59 0.84 -10.22
C GLY A 77 -20.68 -0.57 -9.66
N GLU A 78 -20.60 -1.54 -10.55
CA GLU A 78 -20.59 -2.93 -10.21
C GLU A 78 -19.59 -3.68 -11.09
N VAL A 79 -19.01 -4.75 -10.56
CA VAL A 79 -18.14 -5.70 -11.26
C VAL A 79 -18.82 -7.04 -11.38
N PHE A 80 -18.76 -7.65 -12.55
CA PHE A 80 -19.23 -9.02 -12.72
C PHE A 80 -18.19 -9.99 -12.15
N LEU A 81 -18.62 -10.81 -11.21
CA LEU A 81 -17.82 -11.88 -10.63
C LEU A 81 -18.50 -13.23 -10.92
N PRO A 82 -17.85 -14.13 -11.67
CA PRO A 82 -18.44 -15.42 -11.99
C PRO A 82 -18.41 -16.35 -10.79
N ARG A 83 -19.29 -17.35 -10.79
CA ARG A 83 -19.19 -18.54 -9.95
C ARG A 83 -17.81 -19.18 -10.14
N GLY A 84 -17.21 -19.60 -9.04
CA GLY A 84 -15.83 -20.07 -8.99
C GLY A 84 -14.80 -18.96 -8.78
N TYR A 85 -15.18 -17.68 -8.81
CA TYR A 85 -14.28 -16.60 -8.39
C TYR A 85 -13.85 -16.79 -6.94
N ARG A 86 -12.54 -16.72 -6.68
CA ARG A 86 -11.95 -16.85 -5.35
C ARG A 86 -11.42 -15.50 -4.88
N THR A 87 -11.64 -15.19 -3.61
CA THR A 87 -11.16 -13.95 -2.98
C THR A 87 -10.67 -14.20 -1.57
N GLN A 88 -9.62 -13.48 -1.15
CA GLN A 88 -9.17 -13.42 0.25
C GLN A 88 -9.76 -12.19 0.97
N GLU A 89 -11.04 -11.94 0.73
CA GLU A 89 -11.86 -10.93 1.43
C GLU A 89 -12.72 -11.63 2.50
N GLY A 90 -13.33 -10.85 3.40
CA GLY A 90 -14.32 -11.35 4.38
C GLY A 90 -13.82 -11.33 5.83
N ASP A 91 -12.59 -10.87 6.06
CA ASP A 91 -12.03 -10.66 7.40
C ASP A 91 -12.32 -9.25 7.96
N GLY A 92 -12.85 -8.35 7.13
CA GLY A 92 -13.56 -7.12 7.55
C GLY A 92 -15.04 -7.40 7.81
N GLN A 93 -15.92 -6.83 6.97
CA GLN A 93 -17.34 -7.23 6.96
C GLN A 93 -17.50 -8.63 6.34
N PRO A 94 -18.55 -9.39 6.72
CA PRO A 94 -18.87 -10.65 6.06
C PRO A 94 -19.12 -10.44 4.57
N LEU A 95 -18.64 -11.37 3.74
CA LEU A 95 -18.98 -11.45 2.32
C LEU A 95 -20.49 -11.72 2.14
N PRO A 96 -21.05 -11.40 0.95
CA PRO A 96 -22.41 -11.82 0.58
C PRO A 96 -22.62 -13.32 0.72
N SER A 97 -23.87 -13.76 0.92
CA SER A 97 -24.24 -15.17 1.15
C SER A 97 -23.87 -16.11 0.00
N GLU A 98 -23.61 -15.56 -1.18
CA GLU A 98 -23.15 -16.28 -2.37
C GLU A 98 -21.69 -16.71 -2.26
N TYR A 99 -20.96 -16.35 -1.20
CA TYR A 99 -19.59 -16.80 -0.95
C TYR A 99 -19.56 -17.86 0.15
N ALA A 100 -18.80 -18.92 -0.09
CA ALA A 100 -18.48 -19.93 0.91
C ALA A 100 -16.98 -19.88 1.21
N PRO A 101 -16.55 -19.74 2.48
CA PRO A 101 -15.15 -19.93 2.85
C PRO A 101 -14.66 -21.31 2.42
N ASP A 102 -13.45 -21.39 1.89
CA ASP A 102 -12.84 -22.67 1.56
C ASP A 102 -12.56 -23.45 2.87
N PRO A 103 -12.65 -24.79 2.85
CA PRO A 103 -12.32 -25.61 4.02
C PRO A 103 -10.91 -25.34 4.52
N LEU A 104 -10.74 -25.34 5.85
CA LEU A 104 -9.42 -25.17 6.46
C LEU A 104 -8.49 -26.33 6.07
N ASP A 105 -7.35 -25.96 5.49
CA ASP A 105 -6.29 -26.91 5.17
C ASP A 105 -5.76 -27.59 6.46
N PRO A 106 -5.61 -28.93 6.50
CA PRO A 106 -5.18 -29.64 7.71
C PRO A 106 -3.78 -29.25 8.22
N VAL A 107 -2.86 -28.87 7.32
CA VAL A 107 -1.51 -28.42 7.68
C VAL A 107 -1.62 -27.06 8.36
N LEU A 108 -2.41 -26.13 7.78
CA LEU A 108 -2.68 -24.85 8.42
C LEU A 108 -3.38 -25.01 9.77
N ALA A 109 -4.38 -25.90 9.87
CA ALA A 109 -5.07 -26.18 11.14
C ALA A 109 -4.08 -26.59 12.24
N SER A 110 -3.18 -27.50 11.92
CA SER A 110 -2.14 -27.99 12.85
C SER A 110 -1.18 -26.86 13.25
N THR A 111 -0.80 -26.00 12.31
CA THR A 111 0.00 -24.79 12.56
C THR A 111 -0.72 -23.84 13.51
N LEU A 112 -2.00 -23.53 13.27
CA LEU A 112 -2.77 -22.59 14.09
C LEU A 112 -2.99 -23.11 15.51
N GLU A 113 -3.26 -24.42 15.68
CA GLU A 113 -3.37 -25.03 17.02
C GLU A 113 -2.05 -24.99 17.79
N LEU A 114 -0.94 -25.23 17.11
CA LEU A 114 0.38 -25.14 17.72
C LEU A 114 0.69 -23.72 18.17
N LEU A 115 0.42 -22.71 17.33
CA LEU A 115 0.58 -21.30 17.70
C LEU A 115 -0.32 -20.89 18.87
N LYS A 116 -1.57 -21.37 18.88
CA LYS A 116 -2.54 -21.08 19.94
C LYS A 116 -2.15 -21.72 21.28
N SER A 117 -1.74 -22.98 21.27
CA SER A 117 -1.31 -23.69 22.47
C SER A 117 0.03 -23.17 23.02
N GLY A 118 0.92 -22.73 22.14
CA GLY A 118 2.22 -22.16 22.48
C GLY A 118 2.22 -20.65 22.77
N ALA A 119 1.05 -20.00 22.77
CA ALA A 119 0.92 -18.55 22.82
C ALA A 119 1.65 -17.85 23.98
N SER A 120 1.81 -18.53 25.13
CA SER A 120 2.52 -18.01 26.31
C SER A 120 4.03 -17.88 26.13
N SER A 121 4.62 -18.56 25.14
CA SER A 121 6.05 -18.49 24.82
C SER A 121 6.38 -17.46 23.73
N ILE A 122 5.36 -16.93 23.06
CA ILE A 122 5.49 -15.90 22.02
C ILE A 122 5.83 -14.55 22.69
N SER A 123 6.81 -13.84 22.14
CA SER A 123 7.23 -12.54 22.67
C SER A 123 6.11 -11.51 22.54
N THR A 124 6.06 -10.54 23.47
CA THR A 124 5.05 -9.47 23.45
C THR A 124 5.03 -8.71 22.12
N ALA A 125 6.21 -8.51 21.51
CA ALA A 125 6.34 -7.81 20.23
C ALA A 125 5.74 -8.60 19.05
N ALA A 126 5.92 -9.93 19.02
CA ALA A 126 5.37 -10.79 17.98
C ALA A 126 3.88 -11.12 18.20
N TYR A 127 3.43 -11.13 19.46
CA TYR A 127 2.10 -11.61 19.86
C TYR A 127 0.95 -10.89 19.15
N ALA A 128 1.05 -9.56 18.94
CA ALA A 128 0.00 -8.79 18.27
C ALA A 128 -0.25 -9.29 16.83
N ALA A 129 0.80 -9.60 16.09
CA ALA A 129 0.71 -10.13 14.73
C ALA A 129 0.14 -11.56 14.74
N VAL A 130 0.68 -12.45 15.60
CA VAL A 130 0.22 -13.84 15.69
C VAL A 130 -1.25 -13.93 16.13
N SER A 131 -1.66 -13.12 17.11
CA SER A 131 -3.05 -13.05 17.56
C SER A 131 -3.99 -12.56 16.45
N ALA A 132 -3.57 -11.61 15.62
CA ALA A 132 -4.33 -11.19 14.46
C ALA A 132 -4.50 -12.29 13.40
N ILE A 133 -3.47 -13.12 13.17
CA ILE A 133 -3.57 -14.31 12.31
C ILE A 133 -4.58 -15.31 12.90
N LEU A 134 -4.44 -15.65 14.19
CA LEU A 134 -5.32 -16.61 14.86
C LEU A 134 -6.79 -16.18 14.87
N ARG A 135 -7.10 -14.88 14.90
CA ARG A 135 -8.49 -14.36 14.86
C ARG A 135 -9.22 -14.60 13.54
N ARG A 136 -8.49 -14.88 12.46
CA ARG A 136 -9.08 -15.24 11.15
C ARG A 136 -9.56 -16.69 11.09
N TRP A 137 -9.08 -17.51 12.02
CA TRP A 137 -9.49 -18.90 12.13
C TRP A 137 -10.85 -19.02 12.84
N ARG A 138 -11.85 -19.56 12.14
CA ARG A 138 -13.22 -19.71 12.60
C ARG A 138 -13.67 -21.17 12.44
N ARG A 139 -13.62 -21.93 13.54
CA ARG A 139 -13.98 -23.37 13.57
C ARG A 139 -13.17 -24.16 12.53
N ASP A 140 -13.78 -24.48 11.40
CA ASP A 140 -13.28 -25.30 10.30
C ASP A 140 -12.91 -24.48 9.05
N THR A 141 -12.83 -23.15 9.17
CA THR A 141 -12.52 -22.23 8.07
C THR A 141 -11.48 -21.17 8.48
N PHE A 142 -10.76 -20.62 7.50
CA PHE A 142 -9.86 -19.49 7.67
C PHE A 142 -10.17 -18.45 6.59
N VAL A 143 -10.41 -17.20 6.99
CA VAL A 143 -10.92 -16.15 6.08
C VAL A 143 -9.98 -14.96 6.05
N GLY A 144 -9.69 -14.46 4.85
CA GLY A 144 -8.85 -13.28 4.62
C GLY A 144 -7.36 -13.60 4.47
N ASP A 145 -6.63 -12.73 3.80
CA ASP A 145 -5.17 -12.81 3.75
C ASP A 145 -4.55 -12.30 5.06
N PHE A 146 -3.32 -12.71 5.33
CA PHE A 146 -2.59 -12.30 6.53
C PHE A 146 -1.15 -11.85 6.20
N ALA A 147 -0.92 -11.41 4.96
CA ALA A 147 0.38 -10.91 4.53
C ALA A 147 0.78 -9.63 5.31
N GLY A 148 -0.20 -8.80 5.66
CA GLY A 148 0.03 -7.63 6.52
C GLY A 148 0.50 -7.98 7.93
N GLU A 149 0.01 -9.07 8.51
CA GLU A 149 0.48 -9.58 9.80
C GLU A 149 1.88 -10.18 9.71
N LEU A 150 2.21 -10.88 8.62
CA LEU A 150 3.58 -11.35 8.39
C LEU A 150 4.55 -10.17 8.27
N TRP A 151 4.14 -9.09 7.60
CA TRP A 151 4.92 -7.86 7.55
C TRP A 151 5.17 -7.28 8.95
N LYS A 152 4.15 -7.25 9.82
CA LYS A 152 4.31 -6.80 11.21
C LYS A 152 5.22 -7.72 12.02
N LEU A 153 5.12 -9.03 11.79
CA LEU A 153 5.95 -10.02 12.46
C LEU A 153 7.43 -9.87 12.08
N ASP A 154 7.74 -9.61 10.81
CA ASP A 154 9.09 -9.35 10.30
C ASP A 154 9.74 -8.10 10.93
N HIS A 155 8.93 -7.12 11.34
CA HIS A 155 9.41 -5.94 12.07
C HIS A 155 9.55 -6.18 13.59
N ALA A 156 9.06 -7.30 14.12
CA ALA A 156 9.19 -7.61 15.53
C ALA A 156 10.60 -8.15 15.85
N PRO A 157 11.24 -7.71 16.96
CA PRO A 157 12.55 -8.22 17.37
C PRO A 157 12.57 -9.74 17.53
N LEU A 158 13.66 -10.34 17.08
CA LEU A 158 13.95 -11.76 17.30
C LEU A 158 14.56 -12.00 18.70
N PRO A 159 14.37 -13.20 19.28
CA PRO A 159 13.51 -14.28 18.78
C PRO A 159 12.02 -13.98 19.01
N TRP A 160 11.15 -14.46 18.09
CA TRP A 160 9.70 -14.29 18.22
C TRP A 160 9.06 -15.17 19.31
N SER A 161 9.75 -16.22 19.74
CA SER A 161 9.29 -17.15 20.79
C SER A 161 10.49 -17.74 21.53
N THR A 162 10.29 -18.13 22.79
CA THR A 162 11.26 -18.94 23.53
C THR A 162 11.21 -20.43 23.19
N ASP A 163 10.16 -20.88 22.49
CA ASP A 163 10.05 -22.24 21.94
C ASP A 163 10.50 -22.27 20.46
N GLU A 164 11.60 -22.96 20.18
CA GLU A 164 12.14 -23.12 18.83
C GLU A 164 11.17 -23.78 17.85
N ARG A 165 10.28 -24.65 18.33
CA ARG A 165 9.27 -25.28 17.48
C ARG A 165 8.28 -24.23 16.97
N LEU A 166 7.91 -23.26 17.81
CA LEU A 166 7.06 -22.14 17.37
C LEU A 166 7.78 -21.20 16.44
N VAL A 167 9.08 -20.94 16.66
CA VAL A 167 9.87 -20.13 15.73
C VAL A 167 9.83 -20.73 14.32
N ARG A 168 10.14 -22.03 14.18
CA ARG A 168 10.05 -22.74 12.88
C ARG A 168 8.64 -22.73 12.28
N THR A 169 7.62 -22.79 13.14
CA THR A 169 6.21 -22.74 12.71
C THR A 169 5.86 -21.36 12.16
N LEU A 170 6.28 -20.28 12.83
CA LEU A 170 6.08 -18.90 12.37
C LEU A 170 6.84 -18.64 11.06
N GLU A 171 8.07 -19.13 10.93
CA GLU A 171 8.84 -19.06 9.68
C GLU A 171 8.12 -19.76 8.52
N SER A 172 7.50 -20.92 8.77
CA SER A 172 6.77 -21.65 7.74
C SER A 172 5.58 -20.88 7.14
N LEU A 173 4.99 -19.95 7.90
CA LEU A 173 3.89 -19.13 7.40
C LEU A 173 4.32 -18.25 6.22
N PHE A 174 5.58 -17.81 6.17
CA PHE A 174 6.11 -16.97 5.09
C PHE A 174 6.20 -17.70 3.74
N THR A 175 6.09 -19.02 3.71
CA THR A 175 6.21 -19.82 2.48
C THR A 175 4.90 -20.44 2.01
N ASN A 176 3.81 -20.29 2.77
CA ASN A 176 2.50 -20.87 2.40
C ASN A 176 1.30 -19.92 2.54
N TYR A 177 1.46 -18.72 3.11
CA TYR A 177 0.33 -17.81 3.39
C TYR A 177 -0.56 -17.48 2.20
N ARG A 178 -0.02 -17.44 0.98
CA ARG A 178 -0.78 -17.11 -0.24
C ARG A 178 -1.83 -18.16 -0.61
N ALA A 179 -1.76 -19.37 -0.04
CA ALA A 179 -2.66 -20.47 -0.37
C ALA A 179 -3.94 -20.49 0.49
N HIS A 180 -4.04 -19.63 1.50
CA HIS A 180 -5.05 -19.72 2.55
C HIS A 180 -5.96 -18.49 2.60
N GLY A 181 -7.08 -18.58 3.31
CA GLY A 181 -7.96 -17.41 3.51
C GLY A 181 -8.97 -17.15 2.41
N PHE A 182 -9.10 -18.06 1.45
CA PHE A 182 -10.01 -17.88 0.32
C PHE A 182 -11.46 -18.18 0.68
N SER A 183 -12.37 -17.43 0.05
CA SER A 183 -13.77 -17.77 -0.12
C SER A 183 -14.09 -17.88 -1.60
N THR A 184 -14.86 -18.91 -1.97
CA THR A 184 -15.27 -19.18 -3.34
C THR A 184 -16.72 -18.74 -3.58
N LYS A 185 -16.94 -17.97 -4.63
CA LYS A 185 -18.25 -17.50 -5.08
C LYS A 185 -19.04 -18.65 -5.71
N GLN A 186 -20.31 -18.78 -5.34
CA GLN A 186 -21.19 -19.91 -5.71
C GLN A 186 -22.19 -19.56 -6.83
N ALA A 187 -22.37 -18.28 -7.16
CA ALA A 187 -23.30 -17.81 -8.19
C ALA A 187 -22.70 -16.65 -8.97
N ASP A 188 -23.02 -16.55 -10.26
CA ASP A 188 -22.64 -15.43 -11.11
C ASP A 188 -23.43 -14.17 -10.71
N SER A 189 -22.76 -13.04 -10.47
CA SER A 189 -23.47 -11.78 -10.20
C SER A 189 -22.62 -10.55 -10.47
N PHE A 190 -23.31 -9.42 -10.66
CA PHE A 190 -22.69 -8.10 -10.49
C PHE A 190 -22.64 -7.75 -9.01
N GLU A 191 -21.53 -7.15 -8.57
CA GLU A 191 -21.29 -6.78 -7.18
C GLU A 191 -20.79 -5.34 -7.07
N PRO A 192 -21.20 -4.60 -6.03
CA PRO A 192 -20.94 -3.17 -5.93
C PRO A 192 -19.43 -2.85 -5.85
N LEU A 193 -19.08 -1.77 -6.53
CA LEU A 193 -17.79 -1.09 -6.49
C LEU A 193 -18.00 0.38 -6.14
N LYS A 194 -17.11 0.94 -5.32
CA LYS A 194 -17.09 2.36 -4.97
C LYS A 194 -15.66 2.90 -4.86
N ALA A 195 -15.53 4.21 -4.67
CA ALA A 195 -14.22 4.83 -4.48
C ALA A 195 -13.42 4.16 -3.35
N GLY A 196 -12.13 3.95 -3.58
CA GLY A 196 -11.22 3.18 -2.73
C GLY A 196 -11.11 1.70 -3.09
N ASP A 197 -12.11 1.12 -3.77
CA ASP A 197 -12.01 -0.28 -4.23
C ASP A 197 -11.03 -0.40 -5.39
N GLN A 198 -10.49 -1.61 -5.56
CA GLN A 198 -9.49 -1.92 -6.57
C GLN A 198 -9.95 -3.07 -7.47
N VAL A 199 -9.64 -2.94 -8.76
CA VAL A 199 -9.75 -4.01 -9.76
C VAL A 199 -8.38 -4.24 -10.39
N ILE A 200 -8.07 -5.47 -10.79
CA ILE A 200 -6.85 -5.87 -11.47
C ILE A 200 -7.23 -6.67 -12.72
N ALA A 201 -6.54 -6.41 -13.84
CA ALA A 201 -6.56 -7.29 -15.00
C ALA A 201 -5.12 -7.71 -15.35
N CYS A 202 -4.93 -8.99 -15.65
CA CYS A 202 -3.63 -9.57 -15.97
C CYS A 202 -3.63 -10.27 -17.33
N GLY A 203 -2.54 -10.19 -18.09
CA GLY A 203 -2.40 -10.89 -19.36
C GLY A 203 -3.53 -10.53 -20.33
N ALA A 204 -4.24 -11.55 -20.80
CA ALA A 204 -5.40 -11.44 -21.69
C ALA A 204 -6.74 -11.34 -20.94
N GLU A 205 -6.74 -11.28 -19.60
CA GLU A 205 -7.96 -11.17 -18.81
C GLU A 205 -8.72 -9.86 -19.11
N SER A 206 -10.05 -9.95 -19.01
CA SER A 206 -10.95 -8.82 -19.15
C SER A 206 -11.99 -8.91 -18.04
N VAL A 207 -12.10 -7.84 -17.25
CA VAL A 207 -13.06 -7.74 -16.14
C VAL A 207 -14.27 -6.92 -16.59
N GLN A 208 -15.44 -7.54 -16.60
CA GLN A 208 -16.68 -6.85 -16.97
C GLN A 208 -17.17 -5.97 -15.82
N VAL A 209 -17.49 -4.71 -16.13
CA VAL A 209 -17.98 -3.73 -15.16
C VAL A 209 -19.15 -2.95 -15.74
N ARG A 210 -19.96 -2.34 -14.87
CA ARG A 210 -21.00 -1.39 -15.26
C ARG A 210 -21.14 -0.26 -14.24
N GLY A 211 -21.71 0.87 -14.64
CA GLY A 211 -22.01 2.00 -13.75
C GLY A 211 -21.41 3.31 -14.25
N ARG A 212 -21.08 4.21 -13.32
CA ARG A 212 -20.46 5.50 -13.63
C ARG A 212 -19.36 5.82 -12.62
N PHE A 213 -18.12 5.54 -13.00
CA PHE A 213 -16.96 5.74 -12.14
C PHE A 213 -15.69 6.07 -12.93
N THR A 214 -14.67 6.54 -12.24
CA THR A 214 -13.35 6.81 -12.81
C THR A 214 -12.26 6.13 -11.98
N CYS A 215 -11.31 5.52 -12.69
CA CYS A 215 -10.15 4.86 -12.12
C CYS A 215 -8.87 5.60 -12.48
N LEU A 216 -7.97 5.73 -11.50
CA LEU A 216 -6.55 5.86 -11.77
C LEU A 216 -6.02 4.47 -12.12
N THR A 217 -5.18 4.37 -13.15
CA THR A 217 -4.61 3.09 -13.55
C THR A 217 -3.10 3.14 -13.62
N MET A 218 -2.47 2.07 -13.17
CA MET A 218 -1.05 1.82 -13.42
C MET A 218 -0.88 0.46 -14.06
N GLU A 219 -0.03 0.37 -15.09
CA GLU A 219 0.26 -0.88 -15.78
C GLU A 219 1.77 -1.12 -15.90
N THR A 220 2.18 -2.36 -15.67
CA THR A 220 3.51 -2.88 -16.01
C THR A 220 3.38 -3.99 -17.06
N PRO A 221 4.16 -3.97 -18.15
CA PRO A 221 4.18 -5.07 -19.13
C PRO A 221 4.94 -6.29 -18.62
N GLN A 222 5.71 -6.16 -17.52
CA GLN A 222 6.66 -7.18 -17.06
C GLN A 222 6.01 -8.29 -16.23
N ARG A 223 4.70 -8.21 -15.99
CA ARG A 223 3.99 -9.13 -15.12
C ARG A 223 2.66 -9.51 -15.71
N HIS A 224 2.37 -10.80 -15.76
CA HIS A 224 1.16 -11.33 -16.41
C HIS A 224 0.22 -12.06 -15.45
N THR A 225 0.48 -12.01 -14.14
CA THR A 225 -0.32 -12.68 -13.11
C THR A 225 -0.42 -11.83 -11.85
N SER A 226 -1.50 -11.99 -11.08
CA SER A 226 -1.69 -11.39 -9.76
C SER A 226 -1.68 -12.48 -8.69
N HIS A 227 -1.19 -12.15 -7.49
CA HIS A 227 -1.33 -13.04 -6.31
C HIS A 227 -2.41 -12.59 -5.34
N VAL A 228 -3.04 -11.44 -5.60
CA VAL A 228 -4.29 -11.05 -4.95
C VAL A 228 -5.44 -11.26 -5.92
N SER A 229 -6.64 -11.37 -5.38
CA SER A 229 -7.87 -11.52 -6.18
C SER A 229 -8.10 -10.32 -7.11
N THR A 230 -8.74 -10.58 -8.25
CA THR A 230 -9.09 -9.59 -9.30
C THR A 230 -9.77 -8.36 -8.74
N VAL A 231 -10.57 -8.51 -7.68
CA VAL A 231 -11.28 -7.41 -7.01
C VAL A 231 -10.92 -7.40 -5.54
N ARG A 232 -10.67 -6.20 -5.00
CA ARG A 232 -10.41 -5.93 -3.59
C ARG A 232 -11.28 -4.77 -3.13
N ARG A 233 -12.36 -5.08 -2.42
CA ARG A 233 -13.33 -4.12 -1.90
C ARG A 233 -13.05 -3.84 -0.45
N LEU A 234 -12.82 -2.57 -0.14
CA LEU A 234 -12.31 -2.19 1.16
C LEU A 234 -13.21 -2.66 2.29
N ARG A 235 -14.54 -2.63 2.12
CA ARG A 235 -15.47 -3.03 3.19
C ARG A 235 -15.27 -4.45 3.70
N TYR A 236 -14.75 -5.36 2.87
CA TYR A 236 -14.56 -6.76 3.23
C TYR A 236 -13.14 -7.06 3.69
N LEU A 237 -12.22 -6.10 3.62
CA LEU A 237 -10.85 -6.25 4.10
C LEU A 237 -10.78 -5.92 5.59
N ALA A 238 -9.95 -6.65 6.32
CA ALA A 238 -9.65 -6.35 7.71
C ALA A 238 -9.18 -4.90 7.89
N ASP A 239 -9.66 -4.28 8.96
CA ASP A 239 -9.12 -3.02 9.43
C ASP A 239 -7.84 -3.28 10.22
N THR A 240 -6.71 -2.87 9.65
CA THR A 240 -5.39 -3.14 10.20
C THR A 240 -4.83 -1.89 10.85
N ALA A 241 -5.10 -1.68 12.14
CA ALA A 241 -4.44 -0.63 12.92
C ALA A 241 -2.91 -0.71 12.76
N GLY A 242 -2.23 0.43 12.58
CA GLY A 242 -0.77 0.53 12.39
C GLY A 242 -0.35 1.60 11.36
N GLY A 243 0.94 1.96 11.34
CA GLY A 243 1.44 3.09 10.55
C GLY A 243 0.92 4.43 11.07
N CYS A 244 0.46 5.31 10.17
CA CYS A 244 -0.09 6.64 10.50
C CYS A 244 -1.46 6.65 11.21
N ASN A 245 -2.02 5.49 11.61
CA ASN A 245 -3.28 5.42 12.37
C ASN A 245 -3.32 4.24 13.38
N PRO A 246 -2.60 4.33 14.51
CA PRO A 246 -2.65 3.35 15.59
C PRO A 246 -3.95 3.33 16.42
N ASP A 247 -4.64 4.46 16.65
CA ASP A 247 -5.78 4.52 17.59
C ASP A 247 -6.74 5.70 17.33
N PHE A 248 -8.06 5.45 17.53
CA PHE A 248 -9.26 6.31 17.32
C PHE A 248 -9.83 6.33 15.89
N ASP A 249 -10.97 5.64 15.70
CA ASP A 249 -11.66 5.45 14.40
C ASP A 249 -10.72 4.98 13.27
N PRO A 250 -9.96 3.89 13.49
CA PRO A 250 -8.98 3.43 12.52
C PRO A 250 -9.70 2.97 11.25
N PHE A 251 -9.24 3.48 10.12
CA PHE A 251 -9.57 2.96 8.81
C PHE A 251 -8.26 2.79 8.07
N ARG A 252 -7.71 1.57 8.07
CA ARG A 252 -6.52 1.21 7.28
C ARG A 252 -6.68 -0.18 6.70
N ARG A 253 -6.90 -0.23 5.39
CA ARG A 253 -7.18 -1.46 4.64
C ARG A 253 -6.17 -1.63 3.52
N LEU A 254 -5.74 -2.86 3.31
CA LEU A 254 -4.61 -3.18 2.44
C LEU A 254 -5.10 -3.95 1.20
N PRO A 255 -5.64 -3.29 0.16
CA PRO A 255 -6.00 -3.96 -1.09
C PRO A 255 -4.79 -4.61 -1.78
N LEU A 256 -3.58 -4.03 -1.64
CA LEU A 256 -2.33 -4.65 -2.04
C LEU A 256 -1.31 -4.63 -0.88
N THR A 257 -1.08 -5.81 -0.29
CA THR A 257 -0.08 -6.04 0.76
C THR A 257 1.27 -6.43 0.18
N TRP A 258 2.35 -6.12 0.90
CA TRP A 258 3.68 -6.62 0.55
C TRP A 258 3.66 -8.15 0.64
N GLN A 259 4.06 -8.80 -0.44
CA GLN A 259 4.14 -10.25 -0.52
C GLN A 259 5.61 -10.66 -0.37
N TYR A 260 5.90 -11.52 0.61
CA TYR A 260 7.20 -12.15 0.75
C TYR A 260 7.46 -13.13 -0.40
N PRO A 261 8.60 -13.06 -1.11
CA PRO A 261 8.89 -13.92 -2.24
C PRO A 261 9.02 -15.39 -1.82
N TYR A 262 8.51 -16.30 -2.66
CA TYR A 262 8.75 -17.73 -2.53
C TYR A 262 10.12 -18.11 -3.14
N PRO A 263 10.68 -19.29 -2.80
CA PRO A 263 11.93 -19.74 -3.40
C PRO A 263 11.89 -19.68 -4.94
N GLY A 264 12.84 -18.95 -5.54
CA GLY A 264 12.92 -18.73 -6.99
C GLY A 264 12.21 -17.46 -7.50
N GLU A 265 11.46 -16.76 -6.65
CA GLU A 265 10.99 -15.40 -6.93
C GLU A 265 12.04 -14.40 -6.43
N GLU A 266 12.36 -13.40 -7.25
CA GLU A 266 13.38 -12.40 -6.93
C GLU A 266 12.88 -10.98 -7.17
N GLY A 267 13.53 -10.04 -6.47
CA GLY A 267 13.32 -8.61 -6.68
C GLY A 267 11.96 -8.10 -6.20
N ASP A 268 11.63 -6.90 -6.69
CA ASP A 268 10.36 -6.25 -6.37
C ASP A 268 9.28 -6.58 -7.42
N GLY A 269 9.52 -7.52 -8.36
CA GLY A 269 8.57 -7.82 -9.43
C GLY A 269 7.19 -8.29 -8.91
N LEU A 270 7.21 -8.97 -7.77
CA LEU A 270 6.02 -9.37 -7.02
C LEU A 270 5.30 -8.20 -6.33
N ASN A 271 6.04 -7.16 -5.99
CA ASN A 271 5.58 -5.99 -5.27
C ASN A 271 5.87 -4.75 -6.12
N TRP A 272 5.62 -4.81 -7.44
CA TRP A 272 5.98 -3.70 -8.32
C TRP A 272 5.13 -2.45 -8.03
N VAL A 273 3.92 -2.67 -7.49
CA VAL A 273 3.06 -1.65 -6.92
C VAL A 273 2.33 -2.21 -5.70
N ASN A 274 2.16 -1.37 -4.69
CA ASN A 274 1.25 -1.63 -3.57
C ASN A 274 0.32 -0.45 -3.33
N SER A 275 -0.71 -0.71 -2.52
CA SER A 275 -1.69 0.28 -2.16
C SER A 275 -2.31 -0.04 -0.80
N HIS A 276 -2.44 0.98 0.03
CA HIS A 276 -3.28 0.92 1.22
C HIS A 276 -4.18 2.14 1.31
N VAL A 277 -5.42 1.91 1.74
CA VAL A 277 -6.39 2.97 1.93
C VAL A 277 -6.50 3.29 3.40
N VAL A 278 -6.18 4.53 3.76
CA VAL A 278 -6.01 4.95 5.13
C VAL A 278 -6.66 6.31 5.38
N ASN A 279 -7.37 6.41 6.50
CA ASN A 279 -7.70 7.69 7.12
C ASN A 279 -6.52 8.09 8.01
N ILE A 280 -5.95 9.27 7.80
CA ILE A 280 -4.77 9.76 8.52
C ILE A 280 -5.18 10.94 9.42
N PRO A 281 -5.54 10.71 10.69
CA PRO A 281 -5.73 11.78 11.66
C PRO A 281 -4.43 12.53 11.94
N LYS A 282 -4.50 13.84 12.14
CA LYS A 282 -3.32 14.64 12.50
C LYS A 282 -2.60 14.12 13.76
N GLU A 283 -3.36 13.64 14.75
CA GLU A 283 -2.84 13.20 16.05
C GLU A 283 -1.95 11.96 15.96
N THR A 284 -2.24 11.08 15.00
CA THR A 284 -1.58 9.78 14.82
C THR A 284 -0.67 9.72 13.61
N SER A 285 -0.68 10.77 12.78
CA SER A 285 0.20 10.93 11.62
C SER A 285 1.64 11.22 12.02
N SER A 286 2.59 10.49 11.43
CA SER A 286 4.03 10.69 11.56
C SER A 286 4.62 11.39 10.34
N ALA A 287 5.57 12.31 10.57
CA ALA A 287 6.44 12.77 9.50
C ALA A 287 7.46 11.68 9.15
N HIS A 288 7.62 11.36 7.88
CA HIS A 288 8.55 10.33 7.43
C HIS A 288 9.08 10.60 6.02
N PHE A 289 10.05 9.81 5.58
CA PHE A 289 10.52 9.80 4.19
C PHE A 289 10.93 8.40 3.74
N HIS A 290 11.05 8.25 2.42
CA HIS A 290 11.69 7.09 1.79
C HIS A 290 13.04 7.52 1.23
N PRO A 291 14.13 6.78 1.45
CA PRO A 291 15.47 7.15 1.01
C PRO A 291 15.55 7.24 -0.53
N PRO A 292 16.36 8.18 -1.06
CA PRO A 292 16.64 8.27 -2.49
C PRO A 292 17.50 7.11 -3.03
N ARG A 293 18.05 6.28 -2.14
CA ARG A 293 18.74 5.02 -2.46
C ARG A 293 17.79 3.86 -2.17
N GLY A 294 17.78 2.83 -3.01
CA GLY A 294 16.97 1.64 -2.74
C GLY A 294 17.55 0.85 -1.56
N LEU A 295 16.93 0.98 -0.39
CA LEU A 295 17.24 0.19 0.80
C LEU A 295 16.21 -0.92 0.98
N GLY A 296 16.64 -2.18 1.14
CA GLY A 296 15.73 -3.31 1.20
C GLY A 296 15.05 -3.66 -0.14
N GLY A 297 14.59 -4.92 -0.26
CA GLY A 297 14.05 -5.49 -1.50
C GLY A 297 15.12 -5.78 -2.56
N GLY A 298 14.86 -6.72 -3.47
CA GLY A 298 15.90 -7.26 -4.35
C GLY A 298 16.28 -6.40 -5.57
N SER A 299 15.54 -5.32 -5.88
CA SER A 299 15.79 -4.53 -7.11
C SER A 299 16.68 -3.29 -6.92
N GLY A 300 16.92 -2.85 -5.68
CA GLY A 300 17.64 -1.59 -5.41
C GLY A 300 16.93 -0.32 -5.90
N LEU A 301 15.66 -0.40 -6.32
CA LEU A 301 14.87 0.78 -6.70
C LEU A 301 14.42 1.55 -5.46
N PRO A 302 14.60 2.89 -5.43
CA PRO A 302 14.04 3.76 -4.39
C PRO A 302 12.52 3.70 -4.40
N GLN A 303 11.92 3.61 -3.21
CA GLN A 303 10.47 3.64 -3.05
C GLN A 303 9.97 5.07 -3.28
N ARG A 304 8.95 5.18 -4.13
CA ARG A 304 8.19 6.41 -4.36
C ARG A 304 6.82 6.22 -3.73
N GLU A 305 6.28 7.28 -3.17
CA GLU A 305 4.93 7.29 -2.58
C GLU A 305 4.03 8.22 -3.39
N MET A 306 2.76 7.88 -3.50
CA MET A 306 1.75 8.71 -4.14
C MET A 306 0.46 8.71 -3.32
N TYR A 307 -0.20 9.86 -3.21
CA TYR A 307 -1.54 9.94 -2.62
C TYR A 307 -2.59 10.08 -3.71
N LEU A 308 -3.54 9.17 -3.71
CA LEU A 308 -4.81 9.33 -4.40
C LEU A 308 -5.85 9.72 -3.36
N VAL A 309 -6.23 11.01 -3.33
CA VAL A 309 -7.11 11.56 -2.29
C VAL A 309 -8.56 11.12 -2.57
N LEU A 310 -9.19 10.53 -1.57
CA LEU A 310 -10.52 9.95 -1.64
C LEU A 310 -11.53 10.79 -0.84
N ASP A 311 -12.81 10.64 -1.17
CA ASP A 311 -13.89 11.26 -0.40
C ASP A 311 -14.19 10.44 0.87
N PRO A 312 -13.93 10.99 2.09
CA PRO A 312 -14.23 10.30 3.35
C PRO A 312 -15.71 9.98 3.53
N GLY A 313 -16.62 10.70 2.87
CA GLY A 313 -18.06 10.43 2.85
C GLY A 313 -18.40 9.06 2.28
N THR A 314 -17.57 8.51 1.38
CA THR A 314 -17.72 7.16 0.79
C THR A 314 -17.79 6.04 1.84
N TYR A 315 -17.16 6.27 3.00
CA TYR A 315 -17.12 5.34 4.11
C TYR A 315 -17.69 5.91 5.40
N GLN A 316 -18.39 7.05 5.32
CA GLN A 316 -18.98 7.73 6.48
C GLN A 316 -17.95 8.04 7.57
N LEU A 317 -16.71 8.34 7.17
CA LEU A 317 -15.63 8.65 8.12
C LEU A 317 -15.89 10.01 8.76
N ASN A 318 -15.68 10.09 10.08
CA ASN A 318 -15.85 11.34 10.79
C ASN A 318 -14.61 12.23 10.61
N THR A 319 -14.73 13.26 9.77
CA THR A 319 -13.66 14.22 9.50
C THR A 319 -13.61 15.36 10.51
N TRP A 320 -14.61 15.48 11.40
CA TRP A 320 -14.73 16.56 12.38
C TRP A 320 -14.60 17.98 11.78
N GLY A 321 -14.92 18.15 10.49
CA GLY A 321 -14.76 19.41 9.76
C GLY A 321 -13.31 19.86 9.55
N ARG A 322 -12.33 18.99 9.81
CA ARG A 322 -10.91 19.30 9.60
C ARG A 322 -10.59 19.38 8.12
N THR A 323 -9.60 20.22 7.79
CA THR A 323 -9.18 20.43 6.40
C THR A 323 -8.04 19.47 6.04
N PRO A 324 -8.24 18.56 5.08
CA PRO A 324 -7.18 17.65 4.65
C PRO A 324 -5.99 18.40 4.07
N SER A 325 -4.78 18.00 4.42
CA SER A 325 -3.56 18.61 3.87
C SER A 325 -2.37 17.65 3.87
N LEU A 326 -1.33 18.04 3.13
CA LEU A 326 -0.04 17.36 3.08
C LEU A 326 1.06 18.35 3.44
N MET A 327 1.92 17.98 4.38
CA MET A 327 3.17 18.69 4.63
C MET A 327 4.30 18.04 3.88
N LEU A 328 5.20 18.84 3.32
CA LEU A 328 6.36 18.39 2.55
C LEU A 328 7.64 19.11 3.02
N TRP A 329 8.70 18.34 3.21
CA TRP A 329 10.07 18.78 3.45
C TRP A 329 10.92 18.41 2.22
N PRO A 330 11.06 19.33 1.26
CA PRO A 330 11.74 19.06 -0.01
C PRO A 330 13.27 18.93 0.14
N ASP A 331 13.84 19.42 1.23
CA ASP A 331 15.25 19.26 1.56
C ASP A 331 15.39 18.67 2.97
N LEU A 332 15.77 17.40 3.05
CA LEU A 332 15.94 16.70 4.32
C LEU A 332 17.13 17.21 5.15
N ARG A 333 18.04 18.01 4.56
CA ARG A 333 19.14 18.66 5.27
C ARG A 333 18.72 19.95 5.97
N ASP A 334 17.56 20.51 5.59
CA ASP A 334 16.96 21.69 6.21
C ASP A 334 15.49 21.42 6.56
N LEU A 335 15.28 20.76 7.69
CA LEU A 335 13.94 20.44 8.20
C LEU A 335 13.15 21.66 8.69
N GLY A 336 13.78 22.85 8.74
CA GLY A 336 13.09 24.11 8.98
C GLY A 336 12.32 24.61 7.75
N ARG A 337 12.69 24.14 6.55
CA ARG A 337 12.01 24.47 5.30
C ARG A 337 10.96 23.43 4.95
N TYR A 338 9.70 23.82 5.06
CA TYR A 338 8.56 22.97 4.69
C TYR A 338 7.45 23.76 4.00
N GLU A 339 6.60 23.03 3.31
CA GLU A 339 5.38 23.53 2.66
C GLU A 339 4.18 22.74 3.16
N GLN A 340 3.00 23.37 3.21
CA GLN A 340 1.75 22.68 3.48
C GLN A 340 0.76 22.97 2.36
N HIS A 341 0.19 21.90 1.80
CA HIS A 341 -0.72 21.96 0.67
C HIS A 341 -2.07 21.40 1.07
N GLN A 342 -3.15 22.15 0.83
CA GLN A 342 -4.51 21.66 1.04
C GLN A 342 -4.84 20.56 0.03
N LEU A 343 -5.53 19.52 0.47
CA LEU A 343 -5.93 18.38 -0.36
C LEU A 343 -7.45 18.27 -0.48
N GLU A 344 -7.91 17.79 -1.64
CA GLU A 344 -9.32 17.55 -1.94
C GLU A 344 -9.50 16.18 -2.64
N PRO A 345 -10.66 15.52 -2.47
CA PRO A 345 -10.98 14.29 -3.19
C PRO A 345 -10.80 14.42 -4.71
N GLY A 346 -10.13 13.44 -5.32
CA GLY A 346 -9.77 13.45 -6.74
C GLY A 346 -8.45 14.15 -7.06
N MET A 347 -7.73 14.66 -6.06
CA MET A 347 -6.33 15.04 -6.22
C MET A 347 -5.41 13.81 -6.25
N PHE A 348 -4.32 13.92 -7.00
CA PHE A 348 -3.23 12.97 -7.04
C PHE A 348 -1.91 13.66 -6.72
N VAL A 349 -1.16 13.09 -5.79
CA VAL A 349 0.15 13.59 -5.36
C VAL A 349 1.22 12.56 -5.70
N TYR A 350 2.32 12.99 -6.30
CA TYR A 350 3.52 12.19 -6.52
C TYR A 350 4.64 12.67 -5.59
N ILE A 351 5.06 11.84 -4.64
CA ILE A 351 6.08 12.16 -3.65
C ILE A 351 7.38 11.45 -4.06
N PRO A 352 8.39 12.18 -4.59
CA PRO A 352 9.62 11.58 -5.01
C PRO A 352 10.44 11.07 -3.79
N PRO A 353 11.34 10.10 -4.00
CA PRO A 353 12.23 9.61 -2.96
C PRO A 353 13.09 10.75 -2.41
N GLY A 354 13.45 10.68 -1.13
CA GLY A 354 14.20 11.73 -0.43
C GLY A 354 13.37 12.95 -0.06
N THR A 355 12.04 12.90 -0.19
CA THR A 355 11.14 13.98 0.26
C THR A 355 10.48 13.59 1.58
N GLY A 356 10.71 14.39 2.61
CA GLY A 356 9.97 14.24 3.87
C GLY A 356 8.52 14.63 3.66
N HIS A 357 7.58 13.90 4.26
CA HIS A 357 6.17 14.18 4.10
C HIS A 357 5.33 13.72 5.29
N ARG A 358 4.14 14.31 5.42
CA ARG A 358 3.15 14.00 6.46
C ARG A 358 1.74 14.34 5.98
N GLY A 359 0.88 13.34 5.84
CA GLY A 359 -0.56 13.55 5.59
C GLY A 359 -1.29 14.00 6.86
N LEU A 360 -2.23 14.94 6.76
CA LEU A 360 -2.97 15.48 7.90
C LEU A 360 -4.47 15.50 7.62
N ASP A 361 -5.24 14.83 8.47
CA ASP A 361 -6.70 14.74 8.42
C ASP A 361 -7.23 14.37 7.02
N VAL A 362 -6.55 13.42 6.38
CA VAL A 362 -6.76 13.08 4.97
C VAL A 362 -7.12 11.60 4.80
N PHE A 363 -8.14 11.34 3.98
CA PHE A 363 -8.49 9.99 3.54
C PHE A 363 -7.88 9.73 2.16
N VAL A 364 -6.93 8.80 2.09
CA VAL A 364 -6.12 8.57 0.89
C VAL A 364 -5.98 7.09 0.59
N ASN A 365 -5.88 6.77 -0.70
CA ASN A 365 -5.20 5.57 -1.13
C ASN A 365 -3.72 5.90 -1.36
N VAL A 366 -2.85 5.43 -0.47
CA VAL A 366 -1.40 5.56 -0.60
C VAL A 366 -0.90 4.47 -1.51
N LEU A 367 -0.33 4.85 -2.65
CA LEU A 367 0.26 3.96 -3.64
C LEU A 367 1.78 4.05 -3.55
N THR A 368 2.49 2.95 -3.73
CA THR A 368 3.95 2.98 -3.78
C THR A 368 4.51 2.17 -4.94
N ILE A 369 5.63 2.65 -5.50
CA ILE A 369 6.43 1.93 -6.50
C ILE A 369 7.93 1.96 -6.17
N PRO A 370 8.59 0.80 -6.06
CA PRO A 370 7.96 -0.49 -5.75
C PRO A 370 7.10 -0.42 -4.46
N GLY A 371 6.41 -1.50 -4.16
CA GLY A 371 5.56 -1.68 -3.00
C GLY A 371 6.21 -1.34 -1.67
N PHE A 372 5.40 -1.17 -0.60
CA PHE A 372 5.87 -0.85 0.75
C PHE A 372 6.92 -1.83 1.26
N LYS A 373 8.19 -1.52 1.00
CA LYS A 373 9.30 -2.40 1.34
C LYS A 373 9.45 -2.42 2.86
N PRO A 374 9.62 -3.61 3.47
CA PRO A 374 10.06 -3.70 4.86
C PRO A 374 11.29 -2.81 5.10
N HIS A 375 11.28 -2.08 6.21
CA HIS A 375 12.39 -1.22 6.65
C HIS A 375 12.79 -0.07 5.70
N ASN A 376 11.90 0.40 4.82
CA ASN A 376 12.17 1.52 3.90
C ASN A 376 11.49 2.85 4.31
N GLU A 377 10.81 2.89 5.45
CA GLU A 377 10.17 4.09 6.00
C GLU A 377 11.02 4.65 7.16
N TYR A 378 11.34 5.94 7.12
CA TYR A 378 12.18 6.58 8.14
C TYR A 378 11.49 7.79 8.78
N TYR A 379 11.36 7.77 10.11
CA TYR A 379 10.53 8.73 10.85
C TYR A 379 11.29 9.98 11.29
N LEU A 380 10.75 11.15 10.96
CA LEU A 380 11.40 12.46 11.06
C LEU A 380 11.00 13.28 12.29
N ASP A 381 9.94 12.92 13.04
CA ASP A 381 9.37 13.81 14.06
C ASP A 381 10.38 14.30 15.11
N ARG A 382 11.29 13.42 15.56
CA ARG A 382 12.38 13.81 16.47
C ARG A 382 13.42 14.70 15.78
N ALA A 383 13.84 14.37 14.57
CA ALA A 383 14.78 15.18 13.80
C ALA A 383 14.23 16.59 13.52
N ILE A 384 12.95 16.72 13.17
CA ILE A 384 12.27 18.01 12.96
C ILE A 384 12.27 18.82 14.27
N ARG A 385 11.87 18.21 15.39
CA ARG A 385 11.89 18.88 16.70
C ARG A 385 13.28 19.40 17.03
N ASP A 386 14.31 18.58 16.87
CA ASP A 386 15.67 18.91 17.25
C ASP A 386 16.27 20.00 16.33
N ALA A 387 16.08 19.88 15.01
CA ALA A 387 16.58 20.85 14.03
C ALA A 387 15.89 22.22 14.13
N THR A 388 14.65 22.28 14.59
CA THR A 388 13.86 23.51 14.69
C THR A 388 13.70 24.04 16.11
N ASN A 389 14.38 23.45 17.09
CA ASN A 389 14.21 23.73 18.52
C ASN A 389 12.72 23.70 18.97
N GLY A 390 11.95 22.76 18.41
CA GLY A 390 10.53 22.58 18.69
C GLY A 390 9.59 23.58 18.02
N MET A 391 10.10 24.48 17.17
CA MET A 391 9.27 25.46 16.45
C MET A 391 8.62 24.89 15.18
N GLY A 392 9.18 23.82 14.64
CA GLY A 392 8.70 23.15 13.43
C GLY A 392 7.50 22.23 13.69
N PRO A 393 6.84 21.76 12.63
CA PRO A 393 5.67 20.91 12.74
C PRO A 393 6.06 19.43 12.90
N PHE A 394 6.12 18.97 14.15
CA PHE A 394 6.37 17.56 14.51
C PHE A 394 5.20 16.96 15.30
N ASN A 395 5.16 15.63 15.42
CA ASN A 395 4.26 14.91 16.29
C ASN A 395 4.96 14.53 17.61
N ALA A 396 4.58 15.19 18.70
CA ALA A 396 5.16 14.94 20.03
C ALA A 396 4.95 13.51 20.52
N SER A 397 3.88 12.84 20.09
CA SER A 397 3.55 11.46 20.49
C SER A 397 4.43 10.41 19.80
N LEU A 398 5.13 10.77 18.71
CA LEU A 398 5.84 9.83 17.84
C LEU A 398 7.36 10.05 17.83
N LEU A 399 7.88 10.81 18.79
CA LEU A 399 9.32 11.09 18.90
C LEU A 399 10.18 9.83 19.08
N ASN A 400 9.63 8.74 19.58
CA ASN A 400 10.35 7.49 19.79
C ASN A 400 10.38 6.58 18.55
N SER A 401 9.73 6.99 17.45
CA SER A 401 9.69 6.21 16.21
C SER A 401 10.93 6.37 15.33
N GLN A 402 11.81 7.35 15.62
CA GLN A 402 13.03 7.56 14.82
C GLN A 402 13.88 6.28 14.78
N ASN A 403 14.19 5.83 13.57
CA ASN A 403 14.86 4.56 13.26
C ASN A 403 16.17 4.75 12.48
N PHE A 404 16.76 5.93 12.55
CA PHE A 404 18.07 6.27 11.98
C PHE A 404 18.89 7.15 12.93
N GLN A 405 20.20 7.20 12.74
CA GLN A 405 21.10 8.05 13.54
C GLN A 405 21.25 9.44 12.94
N THR A 406 21.63 9.53 11.67
CA THR A 406 21.74 10.78 10.92
C THR A 406 20.98 10.67 9.60
N VAL A 407 20.43 11.78 9.09
CA VAL A 407 19.67 11.77 7.83
C VAL A 407 20.61 11.69 6.63
N GLU A 408 21.83 12.23 6.78
CA GLU A 408 22.89 12.25 5.78
C GLU A 408 23.33 10.85 5.35
N ASP A 409 23.31 9.87 6.27
CA ASP A 409 23.64 8.47 5.96
C ASP A 409 22.64 7.84 4.97
N LEU A 410 21.44 8.43 4.84
CA LEU A 410 20.33 7.92 4.04
C LEU A 410 20.12 8.68 2.72
N LEU A 411 20.79 9.82 2.53
CA LEU A 411 20.77 10.64 1.30
C LEU A 411 21.89 10.20 0.35
#